data_AF-A0A0G3LXF5-F1
#
_entry.id   AF-A0A0G3LXF5-F1
#
_cell.length_a   1.000
_cell.length_b   1.000
_cell.length_c   1.000
_cell.angle_alpha   90.00
_cell.angle_beta   90.00
_cell.angle_gamma   90.00
#
_symmetry.space_group_name_H-M   'P 1'
#
loop_
_entity.id
_entity.type
_entity.pdbx_description
1 polymer ?
#
loop_
_entity_poly.entity_id
_entity_poly.type
_entity_poly.pdbx_seq_one_letter_code
_entity_poly.pdbx_strand_id
1 'polypeptide(L)'
;MNSKEFKQVFGEIAKKNGFLQAFGGWFKDSPECIAILELQKSKYGDYYQLNIKIFMQKSFGRTYLPTKELIKSPMGDVNGGVPQSFKEVFDFDRVLNDEYRIEKLNELFIDHIIPFTTRTSTKIGIKELESRGEIFLPPAVKQELEKLLS
;
A
#
# COMPACT_ATOMS: atom_id res chain seq x y z
N MET A 1 22.07 -5.46 4.39
CA MET A 1 20.85 -6.24 4.64
C MET A 1 20.40 -6.92 3.37
N ASN A 2 20.06 -8.20 3.50
CA ASN A 2 19.47 -8.98 2.41
C ASN A 2 17.95 -8.78 2.34
N SER A 3 17.33 -9.32 1.28
CA SER A 3 15.88 -9.20 1.08
C SER A 3 15.02 -9.77 2.22
N LYS A 4 15.48 -10.82 2.92
CA LYS A 4 14.77 -11.40 4.06
C LYS A 4 14.78 -10.47 5.28
N GLU A 5 15.94 -9.92 5.62
CA GLU A 5 16.11 -8.92 6.68
C GLU A 5 15.31 -7.66 6.39
N PHE A 6 15.36 -7.17 5.14
CA PHE A 6 14.56 -6.04 4.70
C PHE A 6 13.06 -6.27 4.94
N LYS A 7 12.54 -7.44 4.56
CA LYS A 7 11.13 -7.78 4.75
C LYS A 7 10.74 -7.80 6.24
N GLN A 8 11.64 -8.23 7.12
CA GLN A 8 11.42 -8.20 8.56
C GLN A 8 11.36 -6.76 9.07
N VAL A 9 12.35 -5.92 8.74
CA VAL A 9 12.40 -4.51 9.11
C VAL A 9 11.16 -3.75 8.62
N PHE A 10 10.81 -3.91 7.34
CA PHE A 10 9.60 -3.32 6.77
C PHE A 10 8.36 -3.71 7.58
N GLY A 11 8.27 -4.99 7.95
CA GLY A 11 7.13 -5.49 8.71
C GLY A 11 7.04 -4.95 10.13
N GLU A 12 8.18 -4.75 10.80
CA GLU A 12 8.20 -4.14 12.13
C GLU A 12 7.84 -2.65 12.08
N ILE A 13 8.30 -1.92 11.06
CA ILE A 13 7.88 -0.52 10.85
C ILE A 13 6.37 -0.45 10.52
N ALA A 14 5.86 -1.35 9.68
CA ALA A 14 4.43 -1.44 9.37
C ALA A 14 3.59 -1.69 10.63
N LYS A 15 3.98 -2.65 11.47
CA LYS A 15 3.31 -2.95 12.75
C LYS A 15 3.32 -1.75 13.69
N LYS A 16 4.46 -1.06 13.85
CA LYS A 16 4.57 0.16 14.67
C LYS A 16 3.62 1.27 14.22
N ASN A 17 3.28 1.30 12.92
CA ASN A 17 2.35 2.26 12.32
C ASN A 17 0.90 1.72 12.20
N GLY A 18 0.58 0.67 12.95
CA GLY A 18 -0.80 0.16 13.09
C GLY A 18 -1.27 -0.76 11.97
N PHE A 19 -0.37 -1.30 11.15
CA PHE A 19 -0.73 -2.36 10.20
C PHE A 19 -0.66 -3.74 10.87
N LEU A 20 -1.66 -4.58 10.60
CA LEU A 20 -1.68 -5.98 10.97
C LEU A 20 -1.00 -6.82 9.89
N GLN A 21 -0.35 -7.91 10.28
CA GLN A 21 0.34 -8.81 9.35
C GLN A 21 -0.51 -10.03 9.05
N ALA A 22 -0.73 -10.34 7.78
CA ALA A 22 -1.42 -11.56 7.36
C ALA A 22 -0.95 -12.01 5.97
N PHE A 23 -0.90 -13.33 5.76
CA PHE A 23 -0.60 -13.96 4.46
C PHE A 23 0.63 -13.41 3.72
N GLY A 24 1.64 -12.95 4.47
CA GLY A 24 2.89 -12.41 3.94
C GLY A 24 2.84 -10.96 3.43
N GLY A 25 1.73 -10.24 3.69
CA GLY A 25 1.59 -8.79 3.53
C GLY A 25 1.13 -8.13 4.83
N TRP A 26 0.83 -6.83 4.74
CA TRP A 26 0.34 -6.04 5.87
C TRP A 26 -0.91 -5.29 5.47
N PHE A 27 -1.84 -5.11 6.38
CA PHE A 27 -3.09 -4.43 6.09
C PHE A 27 -3.54 -3.55 7.25
N LYS A 28 -4.35 -2.56 6.92
CA LYS A 28 -5.06 -1.71 7.88
C LYS A 28 -6.48 -1.57 7.39
N ASP A 29 -7.44 -1.94 8.23
CA ASP A 29 -8.86 -1.82 7.94
C ASP A 29 -9.46 -0.58 8.60
N SER A 30 -10.58 -0.17 8.04
CA SER A 30 -11.44 0.90 8.51
C SER A 30 -12.89 0.51 8.17
N PRO A 31 -13.90 1.20 8.71
CA PRO A 31 -15.30 0.90 8.36
C PRO A 31 -15.60 1.00 6.86
N GLU A 32 -14.83 1.78 6.12
CA GLU A 32 -15.08 2.04 4.70
C GLU A 32 -14.10 1.37 3.75
N CYS A 33 -12.86 1.11 4.16
CA CYS A 33 -11.80 0.61 3.27
C CYS A 33 -10.85 -0.36 3.96
N ILE A 34 -10.20 -1.23 3.18
CA ILE A 34 -9.03 -2.01 3.58
C ILE A 34 -7.83 -1.54 2.75
N ALA A 35 -6.78 -1.07 3.41
CA ALA A 35 -5.48 -0.79 2.81
C ALA A 35 -4.56 -2.00 2.97
N ILE A 36 -3.87 -2.41 1.90
CA ILE A 36 -2.90 -3.51 1.89
C ILE A 36 -1.55 -3.01 1.37
N LEU A 37 -0.49 -3.36 2.09
CA LEU A 37 0.90 -3.26 1.68
C LEU A 37 1.40 -4.66 1.32
N GLU A 38 1.81 -4.84 0.07
CA GLU A 38 2.39 -6.09 -0.39
C GLU A 38 3.78 -5.86 -0.99
N LEU A 39 4.79 -6.51 -0.40
CA LEU A 39 6.10 -6.65 -1.01
C LEU A 39 6.10 -7.84 -1.99
N GLN A 40 6.14 -7.53 -3.28
CA GLN A 40 6.26 -8.49 -4.37
C GLN A 40 7.71 -8.62 -4.79
N LYS A 41 8.28 -9.82 -4.63
CA LYS A 41 9.67 -10.08 -5.04
C LYS A 41 9.77 -10.07 -6.57
N SER A 42 10.75 -9.36 -7.11
CA SER A 42 11.03 -9.43 -8.55
C SER A 42 11.55 -10.81 -8.95
N LYS A 43 11.22 -11.24 -10.17
CA LYS A 43 11.79 -12.43 -10.81
C LYS A 43 13.06 -12.11 -11.61
N TYR A 44 13.39 -10.84 -11.79
CA TYR A 44 14.42 -10.35 -12.71
C TYR A 44 15.60 -9.65 -12.03
N GLY A 45 15.55 -9.42 -10.72
CA GLY A 45 16.63 -8.78 -9.95
C GLY A 45 16.39 -8.90 -8.45
N ASP A 46 17.39 -8.57 -7.64
CA ASP A 46 17.28 -8.64 -6.18
C ASP A 46 16.63 -7.35 -5.65
N TYR A 47 15.33 -7.16 -5.92
CA TYR A 47 14.56 -6.06 -5.35
C TYR A 47 13.13 -6.47 -5.03
N TYR A 48 12.42 -5.63 -4.26
CA TYR A 48 10.98 -5.72 -4.06
C TYR A 48 10.26 -4.60 -4.80
N GLN A 49 9.04 -4.88 -5.26
CA GLN A 49 8.04 -3.85 -5.56
C GLN A 49 7.08 -3.78 -4.37
N LEU A 50 6.84 -2.57 -3.86
CA LEU A 50 5.77 -2.34 -2.90
C LEU A 50 4.49 -1.94 -3.65
N ASN A 51 3.48 -2.78 -3.54
CA ASN A 51 2.12 -2.49 -4.00
C ASN A 51 1.29 -1.99 -2.81
N ILE A 52 0.71 -0.79 -2.94
CA ILE A 52 -0.28 -0.27 -1.99
C ILE A 52 -1.65 -0.39 -2.65
N LYS A 53 -2.56 -1.16 -2.05
CA LYS A 53 -3.86 -1.50 -2.64
C LYS A 53 -4.97 -1.11 -1.67
N ILE A 54 -5.95 -0.34 -2.14
CA ILE A 54 -7.11 0.04 -1.33
C ILE A 54 -8.35 -0.63 -1.90
N PHE A 55 -9.12 -1.27 -1.03
CA PHE A 55 -10.39 -1.91 -1.34
C PHE A 55 -11.51 -1.19 -0.60
N MET A 56 -12.47 -0.65 -1.35
CA MET A 56 -13.60 0.07 -0.78
C MET A 56 -14.71 -0.91 -0.43
N GLN A 57 -15.17 -0.89 0.82
CA GLN A 57 -16.30 -1.70 1.25
C GLN A 57 -17.54 -1.37 0.43
N LYS A 58 -18.27 -2.41 0.06
CA LYS A 58 -19.48 -2.41 -0.80
C LYS A 58 -19.22 -2.09 -2.27
N SER A 59 -17.98 -1.82 -2.69
CA SER A 59 -17.61 -1.65 -4.10
C SER A 59 -18.00 -2.88 -4.90
N PHE A 60 -18.78 -2.66 -5.96
CA PHE A 60 -19.36 -3.70 -6.81
C PHE A 60 -20.17 -4.73 -6.02
N GLY A 61 -20.83 -4.30 -4.94
CA GLY A 61 -21.62 -5.14 -4.05
C GLY A 61 -20.78 -6.08 -3.16
N ARG A 62 -19.46 -5.87 -3.03
CA ARG A 62 -18.55 -6.75 -2.28
C ARG A 62 -18.27 -6.24 -0.88
N THR A 63 -18.28 -7.15 0.09
CA THR A 63 -17.70 -6.90 1.42
C THR A 63 -16.32 -7.56 1.46
N TYR A 64 -15.29 -6.75 1.69
CA TYR A 64 -13.91 -7.20 1.72
C TYR A 64 -13.50 -7.60 3.13
N LEU A 65 -12.78 -8.72 3.23
CA LEU A 65 -12.11 -9.21 4.44
C LEU A 65 -10.63 -9.46 4.11
N PRO A 66 -9.70 -9.37 5.07
CA PRO A 66 -8.26 -9.54 4.83
C PRO A 66 -7.87 -11.01 4.61
N THR A 67 -8.48 -11.66 3.60
CA THR A 67 -8.20 -13.04 3.21
C THR A 67 -6.90 -13.14 2.43
N LYS A 68 -6.37 -14.36 2.28
CA LYS A 68 -5.21 -14.62 1.43
C LYS A 68 -5.42 -14.12 0.00
N GLU A 69 -6.62 -14.31 -0.54
CA GLU A 69 -6.99 -13.85 -1.89
C GLU A 69 -6.94 -12.33 -1.99
N LEU A 70 -7.52 -11.61 -1.03
CA LEU A 70 -7.50 -10.15 -1.04
C LEU A 70 -6.07 -9.59 -0.92
N ILE A 71 -5.29 -10.11 0.03
CA ILE A 71 -3.91 -9.68 0.25
C ILE A 71 -3.04 -9.94 -0.98
N LYS A 72 -3.28 -11.03 -1.71
CA LYS A 72 -2.56 -11.42 -2.93
C LYS A 72 -3.19 -10.93 -4.22
N SER A 73 -4.27 -10.15 -4.14
CA SER A 73 -4.91 -9.59 -5.32
C SER A 73 -3.92 -8.74 -6.12
N PRO A 74 -3.87 -8.84 -7.45
CA PRO A 74 -2.95 -8.06 -8.27
C PRO A 74 -3.24 -6.56 -8.22
N MET A 75 -4.48 -6.16 -7.88
CA MET A 75 -4.91 -4.76 -7.84
C MET A 75 -5.98 -4.54 -6.77
N GLY A 76 -6.01 -3.32 -6.23
CA GLY A 76 -7.13 -2.78 -5.47
C GLY A 76 -8.06 -1.94 -6.35
N ASP A 77 -9.14 -1.43 -5.77
CA ASP A 77 -9.97 -0.39 -6.38
C ASP A 77 -9.14 0.88 -6.60
N VAL A 78 -8.29 1.23 -5.62
CA VAL A 78 -7.25 2.27 -5.74
C VAL A 78 -5.89 1.62 -5.59
N ASN A 79 -4.93 2.05 -6.41
CA ASN A 79 -3.57 1.54 -6.38
C ASN A 79 -2.59 2.70 -6.16
N GLY A 80 -1.70 2.52 -5.19
CA GLY A 80 -0.61 3.44 -4.86
C GLY A 80 0.74 2.76 -5.12
N GLY A 81 1.71 3.57 -5.54
CA GLY A 81 3.09 3.15 -5.75
C GLY A 81 4.05 3.82 -4.78
N VAL A 82 5.31 3.44 -4.88
CA VAL A 82 6.42 4.10 -4.17
C VAL A 82 6.87 5.33 -4.96
N PRO A 83 7.01 6.52 -4.33
CA PRO A 83 7.58 7.69 -4.98
C PRO A 83 8.99 7.40 -5.52
N GLN A 84 9.38 8.05 -6.62
CA GLN A 84 10.65 7.76 -7.28
C GLN A 84 11.87 7.91 -6.33
N SER A 85 11.81 8.86 -5.38
CA SER A 85 12.85 9.11 -4.38
C SER A 85 13.12 7.93 -3.43
N PHE A 86 12.15 7.02 -3.24
CA PHE A 86 12.28 5.88 -2.34
C PHE A 86 12.53 4.56 -3.06
N LYS A 87 12.60 4.53 -4.40
CA LYS A 87 12.75 3.26 -5.14
C LYS A 87 14.04 2.51 -4.82
N GLU A 88 15.13 3.23 -4.58
CA GLU A 88 16.44 2.60 -4.28
C GLU A 88 16.44 1.82 -2.96
N VAL A 89 15.56 2.18 -2.01
CA VAL A 89 15.43 1.52 -0.71
C VAL A 89 15.07 0.04 -0.87
N PHE A 90 14.33 -0.29 -1.94
CA PHE A 90 13.87 -1.64 -2.25
C PHE A 90 14.80 -2.43 -3.16
N ASP A 91 15.88 -1.81 -3.65
CA ASP A 91 16.87 -2.40 -4.55
C ASP A 91 18.07 -2.91 -3.73
N PHE A 92 18.32 -4.22 -3.77
CA PHE A 92 19.42 -4.90 -3.07
C PHE A 92 20.59 -5.22 -3.98
N ASP A 93 20.45 -5.05 -5.30
CA ASP A 93 21.59 -5.09 -6.22
C ASP A 93 22.49 -3.86 -6.02
N ARG A 94 21.95 -2.81 -5.37
CA ARG A 94 22.71 -1.65 -4.88
C ARG A 94 23.16 -1.84 -3.43
N VAL A 95 24.45 -1.60 -3.20
CA VAL A 95 25.01 -1.52 -1.85
C VAL A 95 24.57 -0.20 -1.22
N LEU A 96 23.61 -0.29 -0.31
CA LEU A 96 23.22 0.79 0.60
C LEU A 96 23.59 0.39 2.02
N ASN A 97 24.01 1.37 2.82
CA ASN A 97 24.16 1.18 4.26
C ASN A 97 22.81 0.82 4.88
N ASP A 98 22.81 -0.12 5.81
CA ASP A 98 21.58 -0.65 6.42
C ASP A 98 20.85 0.37 7.29
N GLU A 99 21.58 1.18 8.06
CA GLU A 99 21.03 2.27 8.87
C GLU A 99 20.37 3.31 7.97
N TYR A 100 21.03 3.69 6.88
CA TYR A 100 20.46 4.61 5.89
C TYR A 100 19.20 4.02 5.23
N ARG A 101 19.20 2.74 4.88
CA ARG A 101 18.03 2.07 4.31
C ARG A 101 16.87 2.03 5.31
N ILE A 102 17.14 1.82 6.59
CA ILE A 102 16.14 1.86 7.67
C ILE A 102 15.59 3.27 7.85
N GLU A 103 16.45 4.28 7.86
CA GLU A 103 16.05 5.70 7.95
C GLU A 103 15.10 6.06 6.80
N LYS A 104 15.48 5.74 5.56
CA LYS A 104 14.64 5.98 4.38
C LYS A 104 13.34 5.18 4.36
N LEU A 105 13.32 3.98 4.95
CA LEU A 105 12.06 3.27 5.17
C LEU A 105 11.16 4.00 6.16
N ASN A 106 11.69 4.53 7.27
CA ASN A 106 10.89 5.29 8.21
C ASN A 106 10.33 6.56 7.57
N GLU A 107 11.15 7.31 6.82
CA GLU A 107 10.71 8.45 6.03
C GLU A 107 9.59 8.06 5.05
N LEU A 108 9.74 6.96 4.29
CA LEU A 108 8.69 6.48 3.38
C LEU A 108 7.36 6.24 4.11
N PHE A 109 7.41 5.68 5.32
CA PHE A 109 6.19 5.47 6.11
C PHE A 109 5.55 6.80 6.53
N ILE A 110 6.35 7.73 7.06
CA ILE A 110 5.91 9.03 7.58
C ILE A 110 5.38 9.93 6.45
N ASP A 111 6.12 10.03 5.35
CA ASP A 111 5.88 11.02 4.31
C ASP A 111 4.87 10.54 3.27
N HIS A 112 4.74 9.22 3.08
CA HIS A 112 3.94 8.66 1.99
C HIS A 112 2.92 7.60 2.44
N ILE A 113 3.36 6.48 3.02
CA ILE A 113 2.45 5.35 3.28
C ILE A 113 1.34 5.74 4.28
N ILE A 114 1.70 6.39 5.39
CA ILE A 114 0.72 6.76 6.42
C ILE A 114 -0.23 7.85 5.90
N PRO A 115 0.24 8.98 5.32
CA PRO A 115 -0.67 9.98 4.75
C PRO A 115 -1.60 9.40 3.68
N PHE A 116 -1.06 8.59 2.76
CA PHE A 116 -1.84 7.97 1.69
C PHE A 116 -2.92 7.05 2.28
N THR A 117 -2.53 6.07 3.10
CA THR A 117 -3.48 5.08 3.65
C THR A 117 -4.48 5.69 4.63
N THR A 118 -4.13 6.80 5.28
CA THR A 118 -5.06 7.56 6.13
C THR A 118 -6.10 8.28 5.29
N ARG A 119 -5.70 9.01 4.24
CA ARG A 119 -6.65 9.69 3.35
C ARG A 119 -7.54 8.70 2.60
N THR A 120 -6.99 7.57 2.16
CA THR A 120 -7.76 6.52 1.48
C THR A 120 -8.52 5.60 2.43
N SER A 121 -8.61 5.92 3.72
CA SER A 121 -9.43 5.15 4.67
C SER A 121 -10.92 5.45 4.55
N THR A 122 -11.29 6.55 3.89
CA THR A 122 -12.69 6.94 3.65
C THR A 122 -12.95 7.13 2.16
N LYS A 123 -14.19 6.91 1.73
CA LYS A 123 -14.59 7.14 0.34
C LYS A 123 -14.51 8.62 -0.04
N ILE A 124 -14.82 9.51 0.91
CA ILE A 124 -14.68 10.96 0.72
C ILE A 124 -13.21 11.32 0.47
N GLY A 125 -12.28 10.79 1.27
CA GLY A 125 -10.85 11.06 1.08
C GLY A 125 -10.32 10.53 -0.24
N ILE A 126 -10.79 9.37 -0.72
CA ILE A 126 -10.49 8.86 -2.07
C ILE A 126 -11.00 9.84 -3.15
N LYS A 127 -12.25 10.33 -3.02
CA LYS A 127 -12.83 11.31 -3.96
C LYS A 127 -12.02 12.61 -4.00
N GLU A 128 -11.59 13.11 -2.85
CA GLU A 128 -10.76 14.32 -2.74
C GLU A 128 -9.41 14.13 -3.44
N LEU A 129 -8.72 13.02 -3.19
CA LEU A 129 -7.46 12.70 -3.84
C LEU A 129 -7.61 12.62 -5.37
N GLU A 130 -8.69 12.00 -5.87
CA GLU A 130 -8.95 11.89 -7.30
C GLU A 130 -9.22 13.26 -7.93
N SER A 131 -10.05 14.11 -7.29
CA SER A 131 -10.36 15.45 -7.79
C SER A 131 -9.14 16.38 -7.86
N ARG A 132 -8.09 16.11 -7.07
CA ARG A 132 -6.81 16.82 -7.10
C ARG A 132 -5.79 16.20 -8.06
N GLY A 133 -6.11 15.07 -8.68
CA GLY A 133 -5.20 14.31 -9.55
C GLY A 133 -4.04 13.63 -8.79
N GLU A 134 -4.15 13.49 -7.46
CA GLU A 134 -3.14 12.80 -6.64
C GLU A 134 -3.21 11.27 -6.81
N ILE A 135 -4.38 10.75 -7.22
CA ILE A 135 -4.58 9.35 -7.58
C ILE A 135 -5.34 9.23 -8.90
N PHE A 136 -5.13 8.10 -9.57
CA PHE A 136 -5.93 7.71 -10.73
C PHE A 136 -6.96 6.65 -10.31
N LEU A 137 -8.23 6.89 -10.64
CA LEU A 137 -9.29 5.90 -10.54
C LEU A 137 -9.71 5.45 -11.95
N PRO A 138 -9.73 4.14 -12.24
CA PRO A 138 -10.36 3.63 -13.45
C PRO A 138 -11.82 4.10 -13.54
N PRO A 139 -12.37 4.39 -14.74
CA PRO A 139 -13.72 4.94 -14.88
C PRO A 139 -14.83 4.16 -14.15
N ALA A 140 -14.75 2.82 -14.16
CA ALA A 140 -15.69 1.97 -13.45
C ALA A 140 -15.60 2.13 -11.92
N VAL A 141 -14.39 2.27 -11.37
CA VAL A 141 -14.19 2.50 -9.94
C VAL A 141 -14.67 3.89 -9.55
N LYS A 142 -14.45 4.90 -10.40
CA LYS A 142 -14.95 6.26 -10.15
C LYS A 142 -16.48 6.31 -10.08
N GLN A 143 -17.16 5.68 -11.04
CA GLN A 143 -18.62 5.57 -11.03
C GLN A 143 -19.13 4.82 -9.80
N GLU A 144 -18.43 3.76 -9.40
CA GLU A 144 -18.79 3.00 -8.21
C GLU A 144 -18.61 3.83 -6.92
N LEU A 145 -17.52 4.58 -6.82
CA LEU A 145 -17.28 5.51 -5.72
C LEU A 145 -18.40 6.56 -5.61
N GLU A 146 -18.86 7.11 -6.73
CA GLU A 146 -19.96 8.07 -6.76
C GLU A 146 -21.27 7.47 -6.25
N LYS A 147 -21.61 6.24 -6.65
CA LYS A 147 -22.80 5.51 -6.14
C LYS A 147 -22.72 5.20 -4.65
N LEU A 148 -21.52 4.90 -4.13
CA LEU A 148 -21.33 4.62 -2.71
C LEU A 148 -21.43 5.87 -1.82
N LEU A 149 -21.39 7.06 -2.43
CA LEU A 149 -21.48 8.36 -1.75
C LEU A 149 -22.85 9.04 -1.93
N SER A 150 -23.72 8.51 -2.79
CA SER A 150 -25.10 8.96 -2.98
C SER A 150 -26.06 8.29 -2.00
#